data_AF-A0A6A5UQT6-F1
#
_entry.id   AF-A0A6A5UQT6-F1
#
_cell.length_a   1.000
_cell.length_b   1.000
_cell.length_c   1.000
_cell.angle_alpha   90.00
_cell.angle_beta   90.00
_cell.angle_gamma   90.00
#
_symmetry.space_group_name_H-M   'P 1'
#
loop_
_entity.id
_entity.type
_entity.pdbx_description
1 polymer ?
#
loop_
_entity_poly.entity_id
_entity_poly.type
_entity_poly.pdbx_seq_one_letter_code
_entity_poly.pdbx_strand_id
1 'polypeptide(L)'
;MEALKRLFSSWRATGPERVPTDTVIPLFDLDDNQTNRNLAFELTMQFDEDEGKLEYHVQAEFTKERPPINFTKAAYEISVSEHPVTAKMPRGRGKLEAFDVSEPLSDALQLKDNTRVLADWINTDVAQLGLHACTFTDATFVTVMWLHTLLDAMGRRALFKAWTAVLEGRDDDVPSFAGYDSNPLAPLGAPPSPPTSPGGTPPKLEPHVLAPNLLRGLGFLRFVLNMIWEVHFHPTEAGRMICMPASYLSALRARAFADLTTLPASQVTLNASTGKPFLSDGDILCAWLTQLLARANPLPGHHLSSVPHPTPEYIANCACAISSLFTMKDFIALPLGHIAARLRRSKNGSVAPTLFSTRNISLSAFTNWAKARLFETDFSAAIVREATVRDAVVKEVGSMGKRGRPVYIHPRSTAGKGFSVRGSGSCVGVDGEGNVWLGCVVRGLFGGSVDRLVEEAGRETDRERGG
;
A
#
# COMPACT_ATOMS: atom_id res chain seq x y z
N MET A 1 24.09 -7.61 -23.84
CA MET A 1 25.04 -7.71 -22.71
C MET A 1 24.99 -6.47 -21.82
N GLU A 2 24.86 -5.27 -22.37
CA GLU A 2 24.64 -4.01 -21.63
C GLU A 2 23.45 -4.03 -20.64
N ALA A 3 22.32 -4.67 -21.01
CA ALA A 3 21.16 -4.80 -20.11
C ALA A 3 21.43 -5.71 -18.89
N LEU A 4 22.24 -6.77 -19.05
CA LEU A 4 22.70 -7.63 -17.96
C LEU A 4 23.77 -6.93 -17.11
N LYS A 5 24.68 -6.15 -17.73
CA LYS A 5 25.64 -5.33 -16.99
C LYS A 5 24.96 -4.29 -16.10
N ARG A 6 23.83 -3.70 -16.51
CA ARG A 6 23.05 -2.79 -15.66
C ARG A 6 22.31 -3.47 -14.50
N LEU A 7 21.99 -4.75 -14.63
CA LEU A 7 21.36 -5.56 -13.58
C LEU A 7 22.36 -6.07 -12.53
N PHE A 8 23.66 -6.14 -12.87
CA PHE A 8 24.71 -6.71 -12.02
C PHE A 8 25.91 -5.78 -11.77
N SER A 9 25.93 -4.56 -12.30
CA SER A 9 26.93 -3.57 -11.93
C SER A 9 26.62 -3.09 -10.52
N SER A 10 27.49 -3.40 -9.56
CA SER A 10 27.57 -2.63 -8.33
C SER A 10 27.81 -1.18 -8.73
N TRP A 11 26.79 -0.35 -8.54
CA TRP A 11 27.00 1.09 -8.57
C TRP A 11 27.91 1.37 -7.38
N ARG A 12 29.17 1.76 -7.63
CA ARG A 12 29.97 2.43 -6.62
C ARG A 12 29.32 3.79 -6.39
N ALA A 13 28.33 3.80 -5.51
CA ALA A 13 27.67 5.01 -5.04
C ALA A 13 28.62 5.72 -4.09
N THR A 14 29.15 6.87 -4.50
CA THR A 14 29.77 7.81 -3.56
C THR A 14 28.63 8.61 -2.95
N GLY A 15 28.16 8.19 -1.77
CA GLY A 15 27.21 8.98 -0.98
C GLY A 15 27.77 10.36 -0.63
N PRO A 16 26.92 11.29 -0.16
CA PRO A 16 27.39 12.57 0.37
C PRO A 16 28.37 12.35 1.54
N GLU A 17 29.22 13.35 1.80
CA GLU A 17 30.19 13.28 2.91
C GLU A 17 29.45 13.12 4.24
N ARG A 18 29.89 12.16 5.07
CA ARG A 18 29.29 11.92 6.38
C ARG A 18 29.50 13.14 7.27
N VAL A 19 28.42 13.74 7.73
CA VAL A 19 28.48 14.84 8.69
C VAL A 19 28.76 14.26 10.08
N PRO A 20 29.91 14.56 10.72
CA PRO A 20 30.32 13.90 11.97
C PRO A 20 29.37 14.10 13.16
N THR A 21 28.51 15.12 13.09
CA THR A 21 27.53 15.44 14.13
C THR A 21 26.23 14.67 14.00
N ASP A 22 25.99 13.99 12.87
CA ASP A 22 24.74 13.26 12.68
C ASP A 22 24.69 12.02 13.57
N THR A 23 23.52 11.79 14.17
CA THR A 23 23.20 10.53 14.83
C THR A 23 22.92 9.49 13.74
N VAL A 24 23.71 8.42 13.73
CA VAL A 24 23.58 7.32 12.76
C VAL A 24 22.81 6.16 13.38
N ILE A 25 21.74 5.74 12.73
CA ILE A 25 20.83 4.70 13.21
C ILE A 25 20.76 3.58 12.15
N PRO A 26 21.18 2.34 12.46
CA PRO A 26 21.05 1.23 11.52
C PRO A 26 19.56 0.87 11.31
N LEU A 27 19.17 0.51 10.08
CA LEU A 27 17.82 0.01 9.83
C LEU A 27 17.62 -1.38 10.46
N PHE A 28 16.42 -1.66 10.97
CA PHE A 28 16.07 -2.99 11.44
C PHE A 28 15.83 -3.95 10.26
N ASP A 29 16.01 -5.25 10.48
CA ASP A 29 15.94 -6.28 9.42
C ASP A 29 14.60 -6.31 8.65
N LEU A 30 13.50 -5.91 9.29
CA LEU A 30 12.18 -5.80 8.65
C LEU A 30 12.04 -4.56 7.77
N ASP A 31 12.77 -3.50 8.10
CA ASP A 31 12.82 -2.26 7.31
C ASP A 31 13.81 -2.41 6.15
N ASP A 32 14.97 -3.04 6.40
CA ASP A 32 16.09 -3.17 5.48
C ASP A 32 16.01 -4.41 4.57
N ASN A 33 14.95 -4.51 3.77
CA ASN A 33 14.78 -5.62 2.83
C ASN A 33 14.65 -5.16 1.37
N GLN A 34 14.97 -6.05 0.42
CA GLN A 34 14.95 -5.75 -1.02
C GLN A 34 13.60 -5.17 -1.50
N THR A 35 12.48 -5.57 -0.92
CA THR A 35 11.16 -5.04 -1.32
C THR A 35 11.02 -3.59 -0.87
N ASN A 36 11.28 -3.30 0.40
CA ASN A 36 11.17 -1.95 0.96
C ASN A 36 12.19 -0.99 0.34
N ARG A 37 13.42 -1.45 0.08
CA ARG A 37 14.46 -0.70 -0.66
C ARG A 37 14.01 -0.28 -2.07
N ASN A 38 13.13 -1.06 -2.70
CA ASN A 38 12.61 -0.80 -4.06
C ASN A 38 11.25 -0.10 -4.07
N LEU A 39 10.58 0.05 -2.92
CA LEU A 39 9.35 0.81 -2.76
C LEU A 39 9.68 2.21 -2.26
N ALA A 40 10.14 3.05 -3.19
CA ALA A 40 10.44 4.43 -2.91
C ALA A 40 9.17 5.30 -2.99
N PHE A 41 8.96 6.06 -1.92
CA PHE A 41 8.30 7.36 -1.88
C PHE A 41 9.20 8.20 -0.93
N GLU A 42 9.28 9.50 -1.02
CA GLU A 42 10.60 10.15 -1.11
C GLU A 42 11.58 10.38 0.14
N LEU A 43 12.87 9.85 0.21
CA LEU A 43 14.06 10.16 1.16
C LEU A 43 15.50 9.60 0.79
N THR A 44 16.64 10.24 1.18
CA THR A 44 18.09 9.79 1.28
C THR A 44 18.53 8.63 2.22
N MET A 45 19.46 7.75 1.80
CA MET A 45 20.08 6.70 2.67
C MET A 45 21.58 6.47 2.33
N GLN A 46 22.51 6.21 3.26
CA GLN A 46 23.92 5.93 2.90
C GLN A 46 24.23 4.42 2.82
N PHE A 47 25.24 4.03 2.03
CA PHE A 47 25.79 2.66 1.95
C PHE A 47 27.17 2.62 2.60
N ASP A 48 27.40 1.70 3.53
CA ASP A 48 28.73 1.34 4.02
C ASP A 48 29.18 0.02 3.38
N GLU A 49 30.40 0.00 2.80
CA GLU A 49 31.01 -1.18 2.19
C GLU A 49 31.40 -2.24 3.24
N ASP A 50 31.48 -1.91 4.53
CA ASP A 50 31.93 -2.84 5.56
C ASP A 50 30.83 -3.84 6.01
N GLU A 51 29.53 -3.51 5.89
CA GLU A 51 28.42 -4.40 6.28
C GLU A 51 27.29 -4.59 5.24
N GLY A 52 27.19 -3.77 4.19
CA GLY A 52 26.17 -3.92 3.13
C GLY A 52 24.73 -3.58 3.56
N LYS A 53 24.55 -2.90 4.69
CA LYS A 53 23.25 -2.45 5.25
C LYS A 53 23.00 -0.96 4.99
N LEU A 54 21.73 -0.56 5.11
CA LEU A 54 21.32 0.85 5.05
C LEU A 54 21.25 1.47 6.46
N GLU A 55 21.49 2.78 6.54
CA GLU A 55 21.43 3.55 7.79
C GLU A 55 20.65 4.86 7.62
N TYR A 56 20.04 5.33 8.71
CA TYR A 56 19.47 6.67 8.82
C TYR A 56 20.47 7.64 9.43
N HIS A 57 20.52 8.85 8.88
CA HIS A 57 21.28 9.97 9.45
C HIS A 57 20.29 11.00 9.97
N VAL A 58 20.22 11.14 11.29
CA VAL A 58 19.42 12.15 11.97
C VAL A 58 20.32 13.30 12.36
N GLN A 59 20.03 14.47 11.80
CA GLN A 59 20.84 15.67 12.00
C GLN A 59 20.75 16.14 13.45
N ALA A 60 21.88 16.57 14.01
CA ALA A 60 21.90 17.17 15.35
C ALA A 60 21.11 18.49 15.39
N GLU A 61 21.09 19.24 14.28
CA GLU A 61 20.33 20.46 14.11
C GLU A 61 19.81 20.54 12.68
N PHE A 62 18.57 21.00 12.51
CA PHE A 62 17.97 21.22 11.20
C PHE A 62 18.22 22.64 10.70
N THR A 63 18.72 22.77 9.48
CA THR A 63 18.99 24.07 8.84
C THR A 63 18.10 24.28 7.61
N LYS A 64 18.25 25.42 6.92
CA LYS A 64 17.54 25.65 5.65
C LYS A 64 18.06 24.74 4.54
N GLU A 65 19.36 24.46 4.56
CA GLU A 65 20.07 23.61 3.60
C GLU A 65 19.82 22.13 3.89
N ARG A 66 19.61 21.78 5.17
CA ARG A 66 19.29 20.43 5.62
C ARG A 66 18.00 20.44 6.46
N PRO A 67 16.82 20.60 5.84
CA PRO A 67 15.57 20.72 6.57
C PRO A 67 15.10 19.36 7.13
N PRO A 68 14.19 19.34 8.13
CA PRO A 68 13.61 18.09 8.63
C PRO A 68 12.60 17.47 7.66
N ILE A 69 12.11 18.26 6.71
CA ILE A 69 11.13 17.87 5.70
C ILE A 69 11.39 18.61 4.39
N ASN A 70 11.27 17.92 3.27
CA ASN A 70 11.32 18.55 1.95
C ASN A 70 9.98 19.26 1.70
N PHE A 71 9.91 20.56 2.00
CA PHE A 71 8.67 21.34 1.88
C PHE A 71 8.63 22.17 0.60
N THR A 72 7.54 22.05 -0.16
CA THR A 72 7.25 22.89 -1.32
C THR A 72 5.77 23.31 -1.34
N LYS A 73 5.46 24.40 -2.03
CA LYS A 73 4.08 24.86 -2.19
C LYS A 73 3.81 25.43 -3.57
N ALA A 74 2.58 25.28 -4.03
CA ALA A 74 2.06 25.88 -5.26
C ALA A 74 0.67 26.48 -5.00
N ALA A 75 0.28 27.51 -5.75
CA ALA A 75 -1.03 28.15 -5.62
C ALA A 75 -1.63 28.44 -7.00
N TYR A 76 -2.94 28.25 -7.11
CA TYR A 76 -3.75 28.47 -8.30
C TYR A 76 -4.97 29.33 -7.94
N GLU A 77 -5.14 30.45 -8.65
CA GLU A 77 -6.28 31.38 -8.48
C GLU A 77 -7.52 30.94 -9.27
N ILE A 78 -7.72 29.62 -9.40
CA ILE A 78 -8.87 28.99 -10.08
C ILE A 78 -9.44 27.88 -9.20
N SER A 79 -10.64 27.39 -9.51
CA SER A 79 -11.20 26.20 -8.84
C SER A 79 -10.55 24.91 -9.35
N VAL A 80 -10.68 23.82 -8.59
CA VAL A 80 -10.22 22.50 -9.04
C VAL A 80 -10.92 22.02 -10.31
N SER A 81 -12.12 22.55 -10.59
CA SER A 81 -12.93 22.20 -11.76
C SER A 81 -12.48 22.89 -13.05
N GLU A 82 -11.82 24.03 -12.93
CA GLU A 82 -11.28 24.80 -14.07
C GLU A 82 -9.89 24.31 -14.48
N HIS A 83 -9.15 23.66 -13.58
CA HIS A 83 -7.80 23.22 -13.85
C HIS A 83 -7.79 21.88 -14.65
N PRO A 84 -7.10 21.81 -15.81
CA PRO A 84 -7.22 20.73 -16.80
C PRO A 84 -7.05 19.29 -16.27
N VAL A 85 -6.29 19.12 -15.20
CA VAL A 85 -6.01 17.80 -14.62
C VAL A 85 -6.88 17.50 -13.42
N THR A 86 -7.06 18.45 -12.50
CA THR A 86 -7.89 18.22 -11.30
C THR A 86 -9.38 18.15 -11.64
N ALA A 87 -9.79 18.72 -12.78
CA ALA A 87 -11.14 18.55 -13.32
C ALA A 87 -11.47 17.09 -13.64
N LYS A 88 -10.46 16.27 -13.96
CA LYS A 88 -10.61 14.84 -14.32
C LYS A 88 -10.45 13.90 -13.12
N MET A 89 -10.30 14.44 -11.92
CA MET A 89 -10.08 13.65 -10.72
C MET A 89 -11.23 12.68 -10.44
N PRO A 90 -10.93 11.47 -9.94
CA PRO A 90 -11.96 10.52 -9.54
C PRO A 90 -12.93 11.11 -8.52
N ARG A 91 -14.23 10.85 -8.71
CA ARG A 91 -15.30 11.28 -7.80
C ARG A 91 -16.29 10.16 -7.60
N GLY A 92 -16.76 9.99 -6.36
CA GLY A 92 -17.89 9.12 -6.07
C GLY A 92 -19.15 9.66 -6.75
N ARG A 93 -19.88 8.79 -7.46
CA ARG A 93 -21.16 9.13 -8.13
C ARG A 93 -22.28 8.17 -7.74
N GLY A 94 -22.15 7.51 -6.59
CA GLY A 94 -23.11 6.52 -6.09
C GLY A 94 -23.18 5.21 -6.89
N LYS A 95 -22.32 5.03 -7.90
CA LYS A 95 -22.19 3.83 -8.72
C LYS A 95 -20.76 3.27 -8.65
N LEU A 96 -20.61 1.97 -8.92
CA LEU A 96 -19.30 1.36 -9.07
C LEU A 96 -18.62 1.89 -10.34
N GLU A 97 -17.43 2.48 -10.21
CA GLU A 97 -16.74 3.13 -11.33
C GLU A 97 -15.23 2.99 -11.22
N ALA A 98 -14.55 2.81 -12.36
CA ALA A 98 -13.11 2.80 -12.47
C ALA A 98 -12.63 4.08 -13.18
N PHE A 99 -11.50 4.60 -12.74
CA PHE A 99 -10.89 5.81 -13.25
C PHE A 99 -9.46 5.51 -13.70
N ASP A 100 -9.13 5.93 -14.92
CA ASP A 100 -7.77 5.90 -15.42
C ASP A 100 -6.90 6.90 -14.65
N VAL A 101 -5.88 6.39 -13.97
CA VAL A 101 -4.91 7.19 -13.22
C VAL A 101 -3.49 6.91 -13.69
N SER A 102 -3.35 6.45 -14.94
CA SER A 102 -2.05 6.15 -15.57
C SER A 102 -1.30 7.43 -15.94
N GLU A 103 -2.03 8.52 -16.23
CA GLU A 103 -1.41 9.84 -16.37
C GLU A 103 -1.02 10.38 -14.99
N PRO A 104 0.22 10.88 -14.81
CA PRO A 104 0.65 11.33 -13.50
C PRO A 104 -0.07 12.61 -13.10
N LEU A 105 -0.95 12.52 -12.09
CA LEU A 105 -1.41 13.69 -11.33
C LEU A 105 -0.23 14.55 -10.84
N SER A 106 0.95 13.93 -10.67
CA SER A 106 2.19 14.59 -10.28
C SER A 106 2.66 15.65 -11.26
N ASP A 107 2.54 15.43 -12.57
CA ASP A 107 3.03 16.38 -13.58
C ASP A 107 2.20 17.67 -13.55
N ALA A 108 0.92 17.54 -13.19
CA ALA A 108 -0.03 18.63 -13.11
C ALA A 108 -0.06 19.34 -11.75
N LEU A 109 0.23 18.61 -10.67
CA LEU A 109 0.38 19.17 -9.33
C LEU A 109 1.82 19.66 -9.08
N GLN A 110 2.61 19.87 -10.14
CA GLN A 110 3.98 20.38 -10.09
C GLN A 110 4.91 19.61 -9.13
N LEU A 111 4.68 18.31 -8.96
CA LEU A 111 5.58 17.39 -8.28
C LEU A 111 6.77 17.02 -9.22
N LYS A 112 7.25 17.98 -10.02
CA LYS A 112 8.36 17.77 -10.97
C LYS A 112 9.64 17.46 -10.18
N ASP A 113 10.51 16.66 -10.80
CA ASP A 113 11.77 16.16 -10.22
C ASP A 113 11.60 15.11 -9.10
N ASN A 114 10.38 14.58 -8.94
CA ASN A 114 10.05 13.54 -7.96
C ASN A 114 10.11 12.09 -8.51
N THR A 115 10.84 11.86 -9.60
CA THR A 115 11.22 10.51 -9.99
C THR A 115 12.44 10.10 -9.20
N ARG A 116 12.22 9.36 -8.12
CA ARG A 116 13.30 9.07 -7.18
C ARG A 116 13.45 7.57 -6.96
N VAL A 117 14.38 6.97 -7.71
CA VAL A 117 14.86 5.60 -7.47
C VAL A 117 15.79 5.58 -6.25
N LEU A 118 16.09 4.40 -5.71
CA LEU A 118 17.04 4.25 -4.58
C LEU A 118 18.34 5.07 -4.79
N ALA A 119 18.86 5.14 -6.01
CA ALA A 119 20.08 5.90 -6.31
C ALA A 119 19.93 7.42 -6.09
N ASP A 120 18.77 8.01 -6.36
CA ASP A 120 18.56 9.46 -6.20
C ASP A 120 18.62 9.85 -4.73
N TRP A 121 18.27 8.89 -3.87
CA TRP A 121 18.31 9.02 -2.44
C TRP A 121 19.69 8.88 -1.86
N ILE A 122 20.36 7.79 -2.20
CA ILE A 122 21.59 7.47 -1.52
C ILE A 122 22.76 8.39 -1.86
N ASN A 123 22.61 9.17 -2.93
CA ASN A 123 23.64 10.05 -3.46
C ASN A 123 23.34 11.55 -3.23
N THR A 124 22.26 11.90 -2.54
CA THR A 124 21.92 13.32 -2.26
C THR A 124 21.59 13.48 -0.77
N ASP A 125 21.76 14.67 -0.20
CA ASP A 125 21.43 14.96 1.21
C ASP A 125 20.03 15.63 1.30
N VAL A 126 18.97 14.82 1.36
CA VAL A 126 17.57 15.28 1.38
C VAL A 126 16.74 14.56 2.47
N ALA A 127 15.70 15.22 2.98
CA ALA A 127 14.97 14.79 4.18
C ALA A 127 14.10 13.52 4.00
N GLN A 128 13.74 12.84 5.11
CA GLN A 128 12.99 11.57 5.09
C GLN A 128 11.55 11.66 4.63
N LEU A 129 10.99 12.84 4.82
CA LEU A 129 9.61 13.14 4.54
C LEU A 129 9.59 14.28 3.52
N GLY A 130 8.62 14.21 2.61
CA GLY A 130 8.28 15.30 1.72
C GLY A 130 6.87 15.79 2.01
N LEU A 131 6.68 17.10 1.91
CA LEU A 131 5.37 17.73 1.98
C LEU A 131 5.25 18.75 0.83
N HIS A 132 4.29 18.52 -0.05
CA HIS A 132 3.92 19.48 -1.07
C HIS A 132 2.47 19.90 -0.89
N ALA A 133 2.25 21.21 -0.70
CA ALA A 133 0.91 21.79 -0.56
C ALA A 133 0.55 22.60 -1.80
N CYS A 134 -0.52 22.21 -2.48
CA CYS A 134 -1.02 22.89 -3.67
C CYS A 134 -2.43 23.43 -3.42
N THR A 135 -2.58 24.76 -3.39
CA THR A 135 -3.83 25.45 -3.02
C THR A 135 -4.59 25.96 -4.24
N PHE A 136 -5.89 25.68 -4.30
CA PHE A 136 -6.86 26.23 -5.24
C PHE A 136 -7.81 27.18 -4.50
N THR A 137 -8.69 27.86 -5.24
CA THR A 137 -9.69 28.75 -4.63
C THR A 137 -10.68 28.01 -3.73
N ASP A 138 -10.95 26.73 -4.03
CA ASP A 138 -11.98 25.89 -3.41
C ASP A 138 -11.45 24.58 -2.79
N ALA A 139 -10.14 24.29 -2.88
CA ALA A 139 -9.54 23.08 -2.31
C ALA A 139 -8.03 23.19 -2.07
N THR A 140 -7.48 22.27 -1.29
CA THR A 140 -6.02 22.09 -1.13
C THR A 140 -5.66 20.64 -1.36
N PHE A 141 -4.65 20.41 -2.18
CA PHE A 141 -3.98 19.12 -2.33
C PHE A 141 -2.78 19.07 -1.40
N VAL A 142 -2.77 18.09 -0.51
CA VAL A 142 -1.64 17.82 0.39
C VAL A 142 -1.00 16.52 -0.06
N THR A 143 0.20 16.61 -0.60
CA THR A 143 1.01 15.44 -0.98
C THR A 143 2.03 15.19 0.12
N VAL A 144 1.97 14.00 0.71
CA VAL A 144 2.96 13.52 1.67
C VAL A 144 3.78 12.42 1.02
N MET A 145 5.09 12.52 1.17
CA MET A 145 6.06 11.60 0.60
C MET A 145 6.86 10.95 1.73
N TRP A 146 7.05 9.63 1.69
CA TRP A 146 7.70 8.87 2.75
C TRP A 146 8.30 7.56 2.20
N LEU A 147 9.43 7.08 2.73
CA LEU A 147 9.92 5.76 2.32
C LEU A 147 9.20 4.63 3.03
N HIS A 148 9.02 3.52 2.31
CA HIS A 148 8.56 2.29 2.91
C HIS A 148 9.60 1.67 3.86
N THR A 149 10.85 2.13 3.89
CA THR A 149 11.82 1.76 4.96
C THR A 149 11.49 2.47 6.28
N LEU A 150 10.96 3.70 6.23
CA LEU A 150 10.66 4.50 7.43
C LEU A 150 9.30 4.18 8.05
N LEU A 151 8.23 4.13 7.24
CA LEU A 151 6.86 3.96 7.73
C LEU A 151 6.10 2.92 6.93
N ASP A 152 5.38 2.05 7.62
CA ASP A 152 4.25 1.35 7.03
C ASP A 152 2.96 2.23 7.07
N ALA A 153 1.84 1.69 6.59
CA ALA A 153 0.57 2.43 6.57
C ALA A 153 0.07 2.81 7.98
N MET A 154 0.41 2.04 9.02
CA MET A 154 0.07 2.32 10.41
C MET A 154 1.02 3.36 11.02
N GLY A 155 2.32 3.28 10.71
CA GLY A 155 3.28 4.34 11.02
C GLY A 155 2.85 5.70 10.46
N ARG A 156 2.38 5.73 9.21
CA ARG A 156 1.80 6.94 8.60
C ARG A 156 0.56 7.44 9.36
N ARG A 157 -0.30 6.55 9.84
CA ARG A 157 -1.44 6.95 10.69
C ARG A 157 -0.96 7.60 11.99
N ALA A 158 0.07 7.05 12.62
CA ALA A 158 0.65 7.63 13.84
C ALA A 158 1.22 9.03 13.57
N LEU A 159 1.97 9.19 12.47
CA LEU A 159 2.49 10.49 12.03
C LEU A 159 1.37 11.52 11.81
N PHE A 160 0.30 11.16 11.09
CA PHE A 160 -0.82 12.09 10.86
C PHE A 160 -1.56 12.45 12.14
N LYS A 161 -1.73 11.51 13.07
CA LYS A 161 -2.34 11.79 14.37
C LYS A 161 -1.52 12.83 15.15
N ALA A 162 -0.20 12.65 15.21
CA ALA A 162 0.70 13.60 15.86
C ALA A 162 0.66 14.96 15.17
N TRP A 163 0.74 14.98 13.84
CA TRP A 163 0.71 16.22 13.05
C TRP A 163 -0.58 17.01 13.26
N THR A 164 -1.75 16.36 13.20
CA THR A 164 -3.03 17.04 13.45
C THR A 164 -3.16 17.53 14.90
N ALA A 165 -2.61 16.81 15.88
CA ALA A 165 -2.62 17.25 17.27
C ALA A 165 -1.82 18.54 17.45
N VAL A 166 -0.62 18.63 16.87
CA VAL A 166 0.20 19.86 16.89
C VAL A 166 -0.49 21.01 16.17
N LEU A 167 -1.12 20.76 15.02
CA LEU A 167 -1.89 21.80 14.30
C LEU A 167 -3.06 22.36 15.13
N GLU A 168 -3.63 21.55 16.02
CA GLU A 168 -4.72 21.94 16.91
C GLU A 168 -4.22 22.58 18.23
N GLY A 169 -2.92 22.71 18.44
CA GLY A 169 -2.32 23.17 19.70
C GLY A 169 -2.46 22.16 20.84
N ARG A 170 -2.60 20.87 20.50
CA ARG A 170 -2.68 19.74 21.44
C ARG A 170 -1.35 18.99 21.48
N ASP A 171 -0.26 19.70 21.74
CA ASP A 171 1.09 19.14 21.77
C ASP A 171 1.22 17.97 22.77
N ASP A 172 0.50 18.03 23.90
CA ASP A 172 0.45 16.97 24.91
C ASP A 172 -0.22 15.67 24.42
N ASP A 173 -0.99 15.73 23.32
CA ASP A 173 -1.65 14.57 22.71
C ASP A 173 -0.78 13.87 21.66
N VAL A 174 0.44 14.38 21.40
CA VAL A 174 1.42 13.72 20.54
C VAL A 174 1.88 12.42 21.21
N PRO A 175 1.67 11.26 20.57
CA PRO A 175 2.08 9.97 21.16
C PRO A 175 3.58 9.94 21.44
N SER A 176 3.97 9.35 22.57
CA SER A 176 5.37 9.09 22.85
C SER A 176 5.98 8.22 21.75
N PHE A 177 7.14 8.63 21.25
CA PHE A 177 7.90 7.86 20.28
C PHE A 177 8.58 6.68 20.98
N ALA A 178 8.38 5.46 20.50
CA ALA A 178 9.00 4.25 21.05
C ALA A 178 10.54 4.25 21.01
N GLY A 179 11.14 5.20 20.27
CA GLY A 179 12.58 5.35 20.12
C GLY A 179 13.14 4.51 18.98
N TYR A 180 14.45 4.61 18.79
CA TYR A 180 15.22 3.87 17.78
C TYR A 180 16.23 2.88 18.40
N ASP A 181 16.46 2.97 19.71
CA ASP A 181 17.48 2.17 20.42
C ASP A 181 17.06 0.71 20.70
N SER A 182 15.77 0.39 20.50
CA SER A 182 15.25 -0.96 20.74
C SER A 182 14.37 -1.41 19.59
N ASN A 183 14.54 -2.67 19.18
CA ASN A 183 13.67 -3.31 18.20
C ASN A 183 12.60 -4.14 18.93
N PRO A 184 11.36 -3.64 19.10
CA PRO A 184 10.30 -4.39 19.77
C PRO A 184 9.89 -5.66 19.00
N LEU A 185 10.29 -5.77 17.73
CA LEU A 185 10.03 -6.92 16.88
C LEU A 185 11.18 -7.95 16.90
N ALA A 186 12.30 -7.68 17.57
CA ALA A 186 13.42 -8.62 17.67
C ALA A 186 13.03 -10.03 18.19
N PRO A 187 12.06 -10.18 19.13
CA PRO A 187 11.59 -11.50 19.53
C PRO A 187 10.81 -12.25 18.44
N LEU A 188 10.26 -11.56 17.44
CA LEU A 188 9.48 -12.18 16.36
C LEU A 188 10.40 -12.95 15.42
N GLY A 189 10.28 -14.28 15.44
CA GLY A 189 11.12 -15.16 14.62
C GLY A 189 12.45 -15.54 15.26
N ALA A 190 12.72 -15.06 16.48
CA ALA A 190 13.87 -15.52 17.26
C ALA A 190 13.78 -17.04 17.50
N PRO A 191 14.90 -17.77 17.44
CA PRO A 191 14.91 -19.18 17.80
C PRO A 191 14.41 -19.33 19.24
N PRO A 192 13.60 -20.35 19.54
CA PRO A 192 13.02 -20.52 20.85
C PRO A 192 14.13 -20.69 21.88
N SER A 193 14.00 -19.95 22.98
CA SER A 193 14.95 -20.05 24.10
C SER A 193 15.04 -21.48 24.60
N PRO A 194 16.24 -21.95 25.01
CA PRO A 194 16.37 -23.23 25.69
C PRO A 194 15.42 -23.31 26.89
N PRO A 195 14.83 -24.48 27.18
CA PRO A 195 13.93 -24.62 28.31
C PRO A 195 14.65 -24.26 29.61
N THR A 196 14.04 -23.39 30.41
CA THR A 196 14.58 -22.91 31.69
C THR A 196 14.57 -23.96 32.81
N SER A 197 13.97 -25.13 32.54
CA SER A 197 13.90 -26.26 33.47
C SER A 197 14.66 -27.47 32.92
N PRO A 198 15.50 -28.16 33.73
CA PRO A 198 16.14 -29.40 33.31
C PRO A 198 15.07 -30.45 33.00
N GLY A 199 14.98 -30.86 31.73
CA GLY A 199 13.98 -31.80 31.21
C GLY A 199 12.85 -31.18 30.37
N GLY A 200 12.83 -29.86 30.19
CA GLY A 200 11.88 -29.22 29.28
C GLY A 200 12.13 -29.63 27.81
N THR A 201 11.07 -29.86 27.05
CA THR A 201 11.17 -30.06 25.61
C THR A 201 11.36 -28.70 24.92
N PRO A 202 12.38 -28.50 24.08
CA PRO A 202 12.52 -27.23 23.36
C PRO A 202 11.29 -26.98 22.49
N PRO A 203 10.82 -25.72 22.36
CA PRO A 203 9.69 -25.40 21.50
C PRO A 203 9.98 -25.88 20.07
N LYS A 204 9.09 -26.72 19.54
CA LYS A 204 9.23 -27.24 18.19
C LYS A 204 8.80 -26.14 17.20
N LEU A 205 9.73 -25.64 16.40
CA LEU A 205 9.36 -24.82 15.24
C LEU A 205 8.57 -25.69 14.26
N GLU A 206 7.30 -25.36 14.06
CA GLU A 206 6.51 -25.99 13.02
C GLU A 206 6.97 -25.45 11.65
N PRO A 207 7.23 -26.34 10.68
CA PRO A 207 7.50 -25.91 9.32
C PRO A 207 6.33 -25.09 8.79
N HIS A 208 6.65 -23.99 8.08
CA HIS A 208 5.63 -23.21 7.41
C HIS A 208 4.76 -24.10 6.51
N VAL A 209 3.44 -23.93 6.54
CA VAL A 209 2.49 -24.81 5.80
C VAL A 209 2.78 -24.85 4.29
N LEU A 210 3.34 -23.76 3.74
CA LEU A 210 3.75 -23.68 2.33
C LEU A 210 5.24 -24.00 2.09
N ALA A 211 5.99 -24.49 3.08
CA ALA A 211 7.40 -24.84 2.94
C ALA A 211 7.70 -25.76 1.73
N PRO A 212 6.86 -26.75 1.36
CA PRO A 212 7.05 -27.55 0.15
C PRO A 212 7.02 -26.72 -1.14
N ASN A 213 6.34 -25.58 -1.13
CA ASN A 213 6.24 -24.64 -2.24
C ASN A 213 7.31 -23.56 -2.18
N LEU A 214 8.24 -23.58 -1.23
CA LEU A 214 9.25 -22.53 -1.11
C LEU A 214 10.10 -22.42 -2.37
N LEU A 215 10.08 -21.25 -3.00
CA LEU A 215 10.78 -21.03 -4.26
C LEU A 215 12.29 -20.91 -4.02
N ARG A 216 13.05 -21.92 -4.46
CA ARG A 216 14.52 -22.00 -4.33
C ARG A 216 15.19 -22.48 -5.62
N GLY A 217 16.49 -22.24 -5.76
CA GLY A 217 17.31 -22.74 -6.86
C GLY A 217 16.77 -22.37 -8.25
N LEU A 218 16.61 -23.36 -9.13
CA LEU A 218 16.13 -23.18 -10.51
C LEU A 218 14.71 -22.59 -10.60
N GLY A 219 13.85 -22.86 -9.62
CA GLY A 219 12.52 -22.26 -9.57
C GLY A 219 12.59 -20.75 -9.39
N PHE A 220 13.46 -20.30 -8.47
CA PHE A 220 13.69 -18.88 -8.24
C PHE A 220 14.30 -18.20 -9.46
N LEU A 221 15.30 -18.84 -10.10
CA LEU A 221 15.88 -18.34 -11.34
C LEU A 221 14.82 -18.16 -12.45
N ARG A 222 13.93 -19.14 -12.64
CA ARG A 222 12.85 -19.05 -13.62
C ARG A 222 11.88 -17.92 -13.31
N PHE A 223 11.53 -17.70 -12.03
CA PHE A 223 10.70 -16.57 -11.61
C PHE A 223 11.34 -15.23 -11.97
N VAL A 224 12.63 -15.06 -11.66
CA VAL A 224 13.38 -13.86 -12.01
C VAL A 224 13.43 -13.65 -13.53
N LEU A 225 13.69 -14.71 -14.31
CA LEU A 225 13.68 -14.63 -15.78
C LEU A 225 12.30 -14.23 -16.33
N ASN A 226 11.22 -14.78 -15.77
CA ASN A 226 9.86 -14.38 -16.14
C ASN A 226 9.60 -12.91 -15.78
N MET A 227 10.03 -12.44 -14.61
CA MET A 227 9.89 -11.04 -14.22
C MET A 227 10.67 -10.10 -15.16
N ILE A 228 11.89 -10.47 -15.56
CA ILE A 228 12.69 -9.72 -16.55
C ILE A 228 11.97 -9.71 -17.90
N TRP A 229 11.45 -10.85 -18.34
CA TRP A 229 10.67 -10.97 -19.57
C TRP A 229 9.43 -10.06 -19.55
N GLU A 230 8.67 -10.08 -18.45
CA GLU A 230 7.50 -9.22 -18.24
C GLU A 230 7.82 -7.74 -18.37
N VAL A 231 8.88 -7.28 -17.70
CA VAL A 231 9.29 -5.87 -17.72
C VAL A 231 9.79 -5.48 -19.11
N HIS A 232 10.57 -6.35 -19.76
CA HIS A 232 11.17 -6.06 -21.06
C HIS A 232 10.15 -6.03 -22.21
N PHE A 233 9.27 -7.03 -22.30
CA PHE A 233 8.32 -7.16 -23.40
C PHE A 233 6.98 -6.46 -23.16
N HIS A 234 6.67 -6.13 -21.91
CA HIS A 234 5.44 -5.42 -21.54
C HIS A 234 5.75 -4.22 -20.66
N PRO A 235 6.48 -3.20 -21.13
CA PRO A 235 6.97 -2.12 -20.26
C PRO A 235 5.87 -1.20 -19.72
N THR A 236 4.73 -1.10 -20.38
CA THR A 236 3.65 -0.19 -20.02
C THR A 236 2.76 -0.75 -18.91
N GLU A 237 2.33 0.11 -17.99
CA GLU A 237 1.37 -0.19 -16.93
C GLU A 237 0.14 0.70 -17.07
N ALA A 238 -1.01 0.20 -16.62
CA ALA A 238 -2.24 0.98 -16.50
C ALA A 238 -2.70 0.94 -15.05
N GLY A 239 -2.72 2.10 -14.42
CA GLY A 239 -3.23 2.29 -13.07
C GLY A 239 -4.73 2.56 -13.11
N ARG A 240 -5.48 1.93 -12.20
CA ARG A 240 -6.89 2.22 -11.99
C ARG A 240 -7.17 2.53 -10.54
N MET A 241 -8.00 3.54 -10.35
CA MET A 241 -8.66 3.82 -9.08
C MET A 241 -10.12 3.42 -9.23
N ILE A 242 -10.64 2.57 -8.35
CA ILE A 242 -12.02 2.10 -8.36
C ILE A 242 -12.75 2.69 -7.16
N CYS A 243 -13.86 3.38 -7.42
CA CYS A 243 -14.78 3.86 -6.39
C CYS A 243 -15.93 2.86 -6.25
N MET A 244 -16.06 2.25 -5.08
CA MET A 244 -17.09 1.27 -4.75
C MET A 244 -18.05 1.84 -3.70
N PRO A 245 -19.32 2.10 -4.04
CA PRO A 245 -20.29 2.60 -3.08
C PRO A 245 -20.54 1.62 -1.92
N ALA A 246 -20.88 2.15 -0.73
CA ALA A 246 -21.22 1.36 0.45
C ALA A 246 -22.32 0.31 0.18
N SER A 247 -23.29 0.68 -0.67
CA SER A 247 -24.35 -0.21 -1.09
C SER A 247 -23.77 -1.42 -1.84
N TYR A 248 -22.87 -1.20 -2.79
CA TYR A 248 -22.24 -2.28 -3.58
C TYR A 248 -21.45 -3.24 -2.68
N LEU A 249 -20.63 -2.71 -1.75
CA LEU A 249 -19.94 -3.57 -0.78
C LEU A 249 -20.92 -4.38 0.07
N SER A 250 -22.07 -3.81 0.44
CA SER A 250 -23.09 -4.54 1.20
C SER A 250 -23.69 -5.70 0.40
N ALA A 251 -23.87 -5.53 -0.92
CA ALA A 251 -24.26 -6.63 -1.80
C ALA A 251 -23.17 -7.70 -1.93
N LEU A 252 -21.89 -7.30 -2.05
CA LEU A 252 -20.77 -8.24 -2.04
C LEU A 252 -20.71 -9.04 -0.74
N ARG A 253 -20.96 -8.40 0.41
CA ARG A 253 -21.06 -9.10 1.70
C ARG A 253 -22.17 -10.14 1.66
N ALA A 254 -23.38 -9.76 1.28
CA ALA A 254 -24.51 -10.67 1.22
C ALA A 254 -24.21 -11.90 0.33
N ARG A 255 -23.65 -11.66 -0.88
CA ARG A 255 -23.23 -12.72 -1.80
C ARG A 255 -22.15 -13.62 -1.20
N ALA A 256 -21.08 -13.03 -0.64
CA ALA A 256 -19.98 -13.78 -0.05
C ALA A 256 -20.45 -14.66 1.12
N PHE A 257 -21.35 -14.16 1.97
CA PHE A 257 -21.92 -14.95 3.07
C PHE A 257 -22.89 -16.04 2.58
N ALA A 258 -23.67 -15.79 1.53
CA ALA A 258 -24.51 -16.81 0.91
C ALA A 258 -23.66 -17.95 0.34
N ASP A 259 -22.56 -17.64 -0.33
CA ASP A 259 -21.62 -18.63 -0.88
C ASP A 259 -21.00 -19.54 0.20
N LEU A 260 -20.87 -19.08 1.45
CA LEU A 260 -20.34 -19.90 2.55
C LEU A 260 -21.24 -21.09 2.88
N THR A 261 -22.54 -21.00 2.59
CA THR A 261 -23.50 -22.09 2.84
C THR A 261 -23.21 -23.32 1.96
N THR A 262 -22.51 -23.13 0.85
CA THR A 262 -22.15 -24.21 -0.08
C THR A 262 -20.75 -24.78 0.20
N LEU A 263 -20.05 -24.29 1.23
CA LEU A 263 -18.76 -24.82 1.65
C LEU A 263 -18.92 -25.88 2.75
N PRO A 264 -18.02 -26.89 2.81
CA PRO A 264 -17.92 -27.75 3.99
C PRO A 264 -17.63 -26.92 5.23
N ALA A 265 -18.22 -27.26 6.38
CA ALA A 265 -18.04 -26.53 7.64
C ALA A 265 -16.56 -26.40 8.06
N SER A 266 -15.72 -27.39 7.74
CA SER A 266 -14.27 -27.36 7.98
C SER A 266 -13.54 -26.25 7.21
N GLN A 267 -14.18 -25.67 6.21
CA GLN A 267 -13.63 -24.61 5.37
C GLN A 267 -14.11 -23.21 5.75
N VAL A 268 -14.99 -23.10 6.74
CA VAL A 268 -15.56 -21.84 7.19
C VAL A 268 -14.90 -21.44 8.50
N THR A 269 -14.34 -20.23 8.54
CA THR A 269 -13.84 -19.66 9.79
C THR A 269 -15.01 -19.12 10.59
N LEU A 270 -15.09 -19.50 11.86
CA LEU A 270 -16.12 -19.01 12.78
C LEU A 270 -15.58 -17.84 13.60
N ASN A 271 -16.45 -16.88 13.88
CA ASN A 271 -16.18 -15.82 14.84
C ASN A 271 -16.18 -16.41 16.26
N ALA A 272 -15.11 -16.16 17.01
CA ALA A 272 -14.90 -16.77 18.32
C ALA A 272 -15.97 -16.40 19.36
N SER A 273 -16.55 -15.19 19.30
CA SER A 273 -17.54 -14.73 20.28
C SER A 273 -18.97 -15.15 19.94
N THR A 274 -19.29 -15.33 18.66
CA THR A 274 -20.67 -15.62 18.20
C THR A 274 -20.86 -17.04 17.68
N GLY A 275 -19.78 -17.77 17.37
CA GLY A 275 -19.82 -19.10 16.75
C GLY A 275 -20.34 -19.10 15.30
N LYS A 276 -20.58 -17.92 14.70
CA LYS A 276 -21.13 -17.78 13.35
C LYS A 276 -20.03 -17.70 12.29
N PRO A 277 -20.31 -18.07 11.01
CA PRO A 277 -19.40 -17.84 9.89
C PRO A 277 -18.88 -16.39 9.86
N PHE A 278 -17.61 -16.22 9.52
CA PHE A 278 -16.94 -14.92 9.55
C PHE A 278 -16.05 -14.67 8.33
N LEU A 279 -16.29 -13.53 7.70
CA LEU A 279 -15.42 -12.86 6.74
C LEU A 279 -15.30 -11.39 7.15
N SER A 280 -14.15 -10.77 6.92
CA SER A 280 -14.03 -9.31 6.98
C SER A 280 -14.23 -8.70 5.60
N ASP A 281 -14.50 -7.40 5.58
CA ASP A 281 -14.43 -6.60 4.37
C ASP A 281 -13.09 -6.72 3.65
N GLY A 282 -11.99 -6.86 4.40
CA GLY A 282 -10.67 -7.09 3.81
C GLY A 282 -10.60 -8.38 3.00
N ASP A 283 -11.18 -9.47 3.50
CA ASP A 283 -11.20 -10.75 2.76
C ASP A 283 -12.04 -10.63 1.48
N ILE A 284 -13.20 -9.98 1.59
CA ILE A 284 -14.15 -9.82 0.49
C ILE A 284 -13.59 -8.90 -0.59
N LEU A 285 -13.01 -7.75 -0.21
CA LEU A 285 -12.39 -6.80 -1.14
C LEU A 285 -11.16 -7.41 -1.81
N CYS A 286 -10.33 -8.14 -1.06
CA CYS A 286 -9.18 -8.87 -1.60
C CYS A 286 -9.64 -9.90 -2.62
N ALA A 287 -10.62 -10.74 -2.27
CA ALA A 287 -11.18 -11.75 -3.16
C ALA A 287 -11.75 -11.13 -4.45
N TRP A 288 -12.57 -10.10 -4.30
CA TRP A 288 -13.26 -9.44 -5.41
C TRP A 288 -12.27 -8.76 -6.37
N LEU A 289 -11.37 -7.92 -5.86
CA LEU A 289 -10.41 -7.19 -6.70
C LEU A 289 -9.47 -8.17 -7.40
N THR A 290 -9.01 -9.19 -6.69
CA THR A 290 -8.14 -10.21 -7.25
C THR A 290 -8.82 -10.99 -8.37
N GLN A 291 -10.06 -11.42 -8.14
CA GLN A 291 -10.86 -12.11 -9.15
C GLN A 291 -11.10 -11.23 -10.38
N LEU A 292 -11.37 -9.95 -10.18
CA LEU A 292 -11.51 -8.97 -11.26
C LEU A 292 -10.21 -8.84 -12.07
N LEU A 293 -9.06 -8.70 -11.40
CA LEU A 293 -7.75 -8.60 -12.05
C LEU A 293 -7.37 -9.87 -12.80
N ALA A 294 -7.68 -11.05 -12.24
CA ALA A 294 -7.48 -12.34 -12.91
C ALA A 294 -8.33 -12.46 -14.20
N ARG A 295 -9.55 -11.92 -14.20
CA ARG A 295 -10.40 -11.85 -15.40
C ARG A 295 -9.91 -10.80 -16.41
N ALA A 296 -9.38 -9.68 -15.92
CA ALA A 296 -8.86 -8.60 -16.76
C ALA A 296 -7.56 -8.99 -17.48
N ASN A 297 -6.73 -9.80 -16.81
CA ASN A 297 -5.42 -10.24 -17.25
C ASN A 297 -5.30 -11.77 -17.09
N PRO A 298 -5.67 -12.57 -18.10
CA PRO A 298 -5.76 -14.03 -18.01
C PRO A 298 -4.37 -14.72 -18.08
N LEU A 299 -3.38 -14.23 -17.33
CA LEU A 299 -2.08 -14.87 -17.16
C LEU A 299 -2.02 -15.64 -15.83
N PRO A 300 -1.26 -16.74 -15.74
CA PRO A 300 -1.19 -17.58 -14.53
C PRO A 300 -0.71 -16.78 -13.31
N GLY A 301 -1.47 -16.72 -12.21
CA GLY A 301 -1.08 -15.99 -10.98
C GLY A 301 -1.47 -16.63 -9.65
N HIS A 302 -0.69 -16.33 -8.60
CA HIS A 302 -0.85 -16.67 -7.18
C HIS A 302 -0.83 -15.39 -6.32
N HIS A 303 -1.29 -15.47 -5.06
CA HIS A 303 -1.66 -14.29 -4.26
C HIS A 303 -0.94 -14.18 -2.93
N LEU A 304 -0.55 -12.94 -2.62
CA LEU A 304 0.06 -12.52 -1.37
C LEU A 304 -0.79 -11.37 -0.79
N SER A 305 -1.30 -11.55 0.42
CA SER A 305 -2.04 -10.50 1.13
C SER A 305 -1.21 -10.07 2.34
N SER A 306 -0.94 -8.77 2.52
CA SER A 306 -0.27 -8.31 3.73
C SER A 306 -1.27 -8.05 4.84
N VAL A 307 -0.94 -8.48 6.07
CA VAL A 307 -1.70 -8.13 7.27
C VAL A 307 -0.77 -7.37 8.21
N PRO A 308 -1.11 -6.12 8.57
CA PRO A 308 -0.31 -5.37 9.54
C PRO A 308 -0.49 -5.97 10.94
N HIS A 309 0.61 -6.08 11.68
CA HIS A 309 0.61 -6.32 13.11
C HIS A 309 0.57 -4.97 13.83
N PRO A 310 -0.50 -4.65 14.57
CA PRO A 310 -0.59 -3.36 15.24
C PRO A 310 0.28 -3.37 16.50
N THR A 311 1.25 -2.46 16.54
CA THR A 311 1.81 -1.93 17.79
C THR A 311 1.62 -0.41 17.76
N PRO A 312 0.86 0.19 18.70
CA PRO A 312 0.37 1.56 18.56
C PRO A 312 1.46 2.65 18.66
N GLU A 313 2.66 2.30 19.08
CA GLU A 313 3.77 3.24 19.37
C GLU A 313 5.00 3.02 18.47
N TYR A 314 4.98 1.98 17.62
CA TYR A 314 6.04 1.69 16.66
C TYR A 314 5.65 2.20 15.28
N ILE A 315 6.47 3.08 14.71
CA ILE A 315 6.17 3.74 13.44
C ILE A 315 6.80 3.03 12.23
N ALA A 316 7.83 2.21 12.47
CA ALA A 316 8.53 1.45 11.44
C ALA A 316 7.74 0.21 10.98
N ASN A 317 8.27 -0.56 10.03
CA ASN A 317 7.48 -1.61 9.39
C ASN A 317 7.16 -2.77 10.34
N CYS A 318 5.87 -3.01 10.54
CA CYS A 318 5.37 -4.18 11.26
C CYS A 318 4.37 -4.96 10.39
N ALA A 319 4.74 -5.22 9.14
CA ALA A 319 3.91 -5.93 8.18
C ALA A 319 4.37 -7.39 8.03
N CYS A 320 3.43 -8.33 8.10
CA CYS A 320 3.67 -9.72 7.71
C CYS A 320 2.86 -10.06 6.46
N ALA A 321 3.43 -10.90 5.60
CA ALA A 321 2.76 -11.37 4.40
C ALA A 321 2.07 -12.71 4.67
N ILE A 322 0.78 -12.79 4.35
CA ILE A 322 -0.01 -14.01 4.32
C ILE A 322 -0.10 -14.47 2.87
N SER A 323 0.38 -15.69 2.61
CA SER A 323 0.36 -16.27 1.26
C SER A 323 -0.82 -17.23 1.08
N SER A 324 -1.51 -17.13 -0.06
CA SER A 324 -2.54 -18.08 -0.47
C SER A 324 -2.32 -18.50 -1.92
N LEU A 325 -2.22 -19.81 -2.15
CA LEU A 325 -2.06 -20.36 -3.49
C LEU A 325 -3.43 -20.63 -4.12
N PHE A 326 -3.62 -20.12 -5.31
CA PHE A 326 -4.81 -20.29 -6.14
C PHE A 326 -4.39 -20.52 -7.58
N THR A 327 -5.16 -21.30 -8.33
CA THR A 327 -5.00 -21.34 -9.78
C THR A 327 -5.81 -20.22 -10.44
N MET A 328 -5.48 -19.82 -11.67
CA MET A 328 -6.36 -18.89 -12.43
C MET A 328 -7.76 -19.45 -12.62
N LYS A 329 -7.87 -20.77 -12.79
CA LYS A 329 -9.17 -21.46 -12.84
C LYS A 329 -9.95 -21.28 -11.55
N ASP A 330 -9.28 -21.28 -10.40
CA ASP A 330 -9.92 -21.05 -9.11
C ASP A 330 -10.54 -19.65 -9.06
N PHE A 331 -9.83 -18.59 -9.47
CA PHE A 331 -10.42 -17.24 -9.48
C PHE A 331 -11.57 -17.12 -10.46
N ILE A 332 -11.46 -17.73 -11.63
CA ILE A 332 -12.50 -17.60 -12.65
C ILE A 332 -13.76 -18.39 -12.25
N ALA A 333 -13.60 -19.57 -11.62
CA ALA A 333 -14.71 -20.50 -11.39
C ALA A 333 -15.29 -20.49 -9.98
N LEU A 334 -14.54 -20.09 -8.95
CA LEU A 334 -15.02 -20.16 -7.57
C LEU A 334 -15.94 -18.98 -7.23
N PRO A 335 -16.99 -19.21 -6.44
CA PRO A 335 -17.78 -18.14 -5.84
C PRO A 335 -16.92 -17.21 -4.99
N LEU A 336 -17.34 -15.94 -4.88
CA LEU A 336 -16.61 -14.89 -4.17
C LEU A 336 -16.33 -15.29 -2.71
N GLY A 337 -17.35 -15.83 -2.02
CA GLY A 337 -17.21 -16.24 -0.62
C GLY A 337 -16.24 -17.42 -0.44
N HIS A 338 -16.06 -18.27 -1.46
CA HIS A 338 -15.10 -19.38 -1.41
C HIS A 338 -13.67 -18.89 -1.44
N ILE A 339 -13.40 -17.91 -2.31
CA ILE A 339 -12.10 -17.25 -2.41
C ILE A 339 -11.81 -16.52 -1.10
N ALA A 340 -12.77 -15.72 -0.60
CA ALA A 340 -12.64 -14.98 0.65
C ALA A 340 -12.41 -15.91 1.86
N ALA A 341 -13.14 -17.04 1.96
CA ALA A 341 -12.97 -18.02 3.02
C ALA A 341 -11.61 -18.72 2.97
N ARG A 342 -11.05 -18.94 1.77
CA ARG A 342 -9.70 -19.49 1.63
C ARG A 342 -8.65 -18.47 2.05
N LEU A 343 -8.77 -17.22 1.63
CA LEU A 343 -7.89 -16.12 2.07
C LEU A 343 -7.90 -15.97 3.61
N ARG A 344 -9.08 -15.98 4.23
CA ARG A 344 -9.25 -15.88 5.69
C ARG A 344 -8.58 -17.03 6.45
N ARG A 345 -8.64 -18.25 5.91
CA ARG A 345 -8.06 -19.44 6.54
C ARG A 345 -6.55 -19.50 6.46
N SER A 346 -5.94 -18.76 5.54
CA SER A 346 -4.49 -18.68 5.43
C SER A 346 -3.93 -18.01 6.67
N LYS A 347 -3.48 -18.82 7.65
CA LYS A 347 -2.82 -18.38 8.89
C LYS A 347 -1.29 -18.40 8.76
N ASN A 348 -0.80 -18.41 7.53
CA ASN A 348 0.60 -18.65 7.18
C ASN A 348 1.35 -17.33 7.03
N GLY A 349 1.33 -16.52 8.08
CA GLY A 349 2.11 -15.28 8.12
C GLY A 349 3.59 -15.61 8.13
N SER A 350 4.34 -15.04 7.20
CA SER A 350 5.81 -15.04 7.24
C SER A 350 6.31 -13.63 7.54
N VAL A 351 7.22 -13.55 8.53
CA VAL A 351 7.88 -12.30 8.95
C VAL A 351 8.86 -11.81 7.87
N ALA A 352 9.47 -12.74 7.11
CA ALA A 352 10.27 -12.42 5.93
C ALA A 352 9.45 -12.56 4.64
N PRO A 353 9.69 -11.73 3.61
CA PRO A 353 9.08 -11.84 2.28
C PRO A 353 9.51 -13.16 1.62
N THR A 354 8.76 -14.22 1.91
CA THR A 354 9.06 -15.57 1.49
C THR A 354 8.15 -15.95 0.33
N LEU A 355 8.74 -16.19 -0.84
CA LEU A 355 7.99 -16.56 -2.03
C LEU A 355 7.70 -18.06 -2.04
N PHE A 356 6.42 -18.41 -1.94
CA PHE A 356 5.93 -19.79 -2.10
C PHE A 356 5.24 -19.94 -3.46
N SER A 357 5.61 -20.94 -4.25
CA SER A 357 5.21 -21.06 -5.66
C SER A 357 5.27 -22.49 -6.21
N THR A 358 4.56 -22.70 -7.33
CA THR A 358 4.78 -23.79 -8.29
C THR A 358 5.47 -23.25 -9.56
N ARG A 359 5.89 -24.09 -10.53
CA ARG A 359 6.85 -23.71 -11.61
C ARG A 359 6.39 -22.62 -12.61
N ASN A 360 5.14 -22.13 -12.56
CA ASN A 360 4.59 -21.06 -13.40
C ASN A 360 3.74 -20.09 -12.54
N ILE A 361 4.23 -18.88 -12.25
CA ILE A 361 3.59 -17.93 -11.31
C ILE A 361 3.58 -16.49 -11.86
N SER A 362 2.53 -15.75 -11.49
CA SER A 362 2.46 -14.29 -11.42
C SER A 362 2.14 -13.91 -9.98
N LEU A 363 2.80 -12.88 -9.45
CA LEU A 363 2.57 -12.40 -8.10
C LEU A 363 1.46 -11.35 -8.12
N SER A 364 0.43 -11.52 -7.29
CA SER A 364 -0.59 -10.51 -7.05
C SER A 364 -0.65 -10.19 -5.56
N ALA A 365 -0.30 -8.94 -5.23
CA ALA A 365 -0.35 -8.43 -3.88
C ALA A 365 -1.68 -7.72 -3.59
N PHE A 366 -2.23 -7.89 -2.39
CA PHE A 366 -3.29 -7.03 -1.88
C PHE A 366 -2.88 -6.43 -0.54
N THR A 367 -2.84 -5.09 -0.46
CA THR A 367 -2.54 -4.36 0.77
C THR A 367 -3.76 -3.58 1.25
N ASN A 368 -4.13 -3.72 2.52
CA ASN A 368 -5.36 -3.12 3.05
C ASN A 368 -5.03 -2.01 4.06
N TRP A 369 -5.25 -0.76 3.66
CA TRP A 369 -4.99 0.42 4.48
C TRP A 369 -6.23 0.93 5.20
N ALA A 370 -7.39 0.26 5.09
CA ALA A 370 -8.63 0.73 5.70
C ALA A 370 -8.49 0.99 7.21
N LYS A 371 -7.68 0.19 7.92
CA LYS A 371 -7.39 0.38 9.36
C LYS A 371 -6.51 1.59 9.67
N ALA A 372 -5.82 2.15 8.67
CA ALA A 372 -5.09 3.41 8.82
C ALA A 372 -6.04 4.62 8.90
N ARG A 373 -7.30 4.48 8.47
CA ARG A 373 -8.37 5.50 8.59
C ARG A 373 -7.94 6.88 8.05
N LEU A 374 -7.21 6.91 6.93
CA LEU A 374 -6.61 8.14 6.40
C LEU A 374 -7.65 9.19 5.97
N PHE A 375 -8.82 8.76 5.50
CA PHE A 375 -9.96 9.65 5.21
C PHE A 375 -10.57 10.30 6.46
N GLU A 376 -10.17 9.87 7.66
CA GLU A 376 -10.61 10.45 8.92
C GLU A 376 -9.61 11.44 9.52
N THR A 377 -8.43 11.58 8.91
CA THR A 377 -7.45 12.60 9.30
C THR A 377 -8.08 13.99 9.16
N ASP A 378 -8.00 14.78 10.22
CA ASP A 378 -8.70 16.06 10.32
C ASP A 378 -7.70 17.22 10.26
N PHE A 379 -7.60 17.86 9.10
CA PHE A 379 -6.77 19.05 8.89
C PHE A 379 -7.57 20.35 9.06
N SER A 380 -8.69 20.33 9.77
CA SER A 380 -9.55 21.51 9.93
C SER A 380 -8.83 22.69 10.59
N ALA A 381 -7.84 22.44 11.44
CA ALA A 381 -7.00 23.46 12.06
C ALA A 381 -6.02 24.13 11.07
N ALA A 382 -5.71 23.49 9.93
CA ALA A 382 -4.84 24.06 8.89
C ALA A 382 -5.60 24.96 7.89
N ILE A 383 -6.92 25.08 8.00
CA ILE A 383 -7.73 25.87 7.07
C ILE A 383 -7.60 27.36 7.40
N VAL A 384 -6.93 28.09 6.50
CA VAL A 384 -6.71 29.55 6.63
C VAL A 384 -7.79 30.40 5.95
N ARG A 385 -8.53 29.84 4.99
CA ARG A 385 -9.61 30.52 4.27
C ARG A 385 -10.70 29.52 3.89
N GLU A 386 -11.96 29.87 4.12
CA GLU A 386 -13.10 29.08 3.68
C GLU A 386 -13.32 29.21 2.17
N ALA A 387 -13.72 28.12 1.53
CA ALA A 387 -14.16 28.16 0.13
C ALA A 387 -15.47 28.96 0.02
N THR A 388 -15.57 29.85 -0.96
CA THR A 388 -16.81 30.60 -1.24
C THR A 388 -17.87 29.65 -1.80
N VAL A 389 -19.08 29.69 -1.22
CA VAL A 389 -20.21 28.77 -1.48
C VAL A 389 -20.65 28.67 -2.96
N ARG A 390 -20.27 29.64 -3.81
CA ARG A 390 -20.60 29.66 -5.25
C ARG A 390 -19.68 28.81 -6.13
N ASP A 391 -18.43 28.61 -5.71
CA ASP A 391 -17.41 27.87 -6.47
C ASP A 391 -17.18 26.46 -5.93
N ALA A 392 -17.87 26.14 -4.83
CA ALA A 392 -17.73 24.90 -4.13
C ALA A 392 -18.38 23.77 -4.96
N VAL A 393 -17.53 22.96 -5.60
CA VAL A 393 -17.82 21.59 -6.07
C VAL A 393 -18.52 20.75 -4.97
N VAL A 394 -18.49 21.21 -3.73
CA VAL A 394 -19.20 20.77 -2.52
C VAL A 394 -20.73 20.57 -2.68
N LYS A 395 -21.41 21.17 -3.67
CA LYS A 395 -22.83 20.87 -3.93
C LYS A 395 -23.09 19.70 -4.90
N GLU A 396 -22.17 19.41 -5.82
CA GLU A 396 -22.30 18.26 -6.75
C GLU A 396 -21.59 17.00 -6.24
N VAL A 397 -20.63 17.15 -5.33
CA VAL A 397 -20.05 16.07 -4.51
C VAL A 397 -20.95 15.90 -3.30
N GLY A 398 -21.86 14.93 -3.37
CA GLY A 398 -22.96 14.78 -2.43
C GLY A 398 -22.51 14.77 -0.97
N SER A 399 -23.06 15.68 -0.16
CA SER A 399 -23.03 15.55 1.30
C SER A 399 -21.62 15.35 1.91
N MET A 400 -20.81 16.41 1.87
CA MET A 400 -19.60 16.66 2.66
C MET A 400 -19.20 15.59 3.70
N GLY A 401 -18.05 14.97 3.47
CA GLY A 401 -17.18 14.58 4.58
C GLY A 401 -16.89 15.78 5.50
N LYS A 402 -16.64 15.54 6.78
CA LYS A 402 -16.42 16.64 7.75
C LYS A 402 -15.33 17.59 7.25
N ARG A 403 -15.52 18.90 7.46
CA ARG A 403 -14.54 19.97 7.17
C ARG A 403 -13.13 19.53 7.58
N GLY A 404 -12.15 19.76 6.71
CA GLY A 404 -10.75 19.40 6.98
C GLY A 404 -10.38 17.94 6.71
N ARG A 405 -11.35 17.07 6.38
CA ARG A 405 -11.06 15.67 6.03
C ARG A 405 -10.82 15.48 4.53
N PRO A 406 -9.95 14.53 4.14
CA PRO A 406 -9.77 14.17 2.74
C PRO A 406 -11.08 13.69 2.12
N VAL A 407 -11.38 14.20 0.92
CA VAL A 407 -12.48 13.70 0.07
C VAL A 407 -12.01 12.66 -0.94
N TYR A 408 -10.71 12.64 -1.22
CA TYR A 408 -10.07 11.69 -2.12
C TYR A 408 -8.61 11.50 -1.71
N ILE A 409 -8.11 10.27 -1.82
CA ILE A 409 -6.71 9.93 -1.57
C ILE A 409 -6.20 9.12 -2.75
N HIS A 410 -5.08 9.56 -3.32
CA HIS A 410 -4.42 8.88 -4.43
C HIS A 410 -3.05 8.35 -4.01
N PRO A 411 -2.91 7.05 -3.76
CA PRO A 411 -1.61 6.43 -3.60
C PRO A 411 -0.91 6.35 -4.96
N ARG A 412 0.33 6.84 -5.01
CA ARG A 412 1.22 6.70 -6.16
C ARG A 412 2.57 6.20 -5.69
N SER A 413 3.08 5.11 -6.26
CA SER A 413 4.49 4.71 -6.09
C SER A 413 5.36 5.33 -7.18
N THR A 414 6.52 5.87 -6.82
CA THR A 414 7.45 6.51 -7.76
C THR A 414 8.49 5.53 -8.32
N ALA A 415 8.41 4.24 -7.99
CA ALA A 415 9.33 3.20 -8.44
C ALA A 415 9.12 2.81 -9.93
N GLY A 416 9.19 3.76 -10.86
CA GLY A 416 9.05 3.53 -12.31
C GLY A 416 10.13 2.64 -12.94
N LYS A 417 11.14 2.21 -12.17
CA LYS A 417 12.22 1.29 -12.59
C LYS A 417 12.42 0.12 -11.62
N GLY A 418 11.52 -0.06 -10.64
CA GLY A 418 11.64 -1.04 -9.56
C GLY A 418 10.81 -2.31 -9.77
N PHE A 419 10.44 -2.96 -8.66
CA PHE A 419 9.60 -4.15 -8.66
C PHE A 419 8.17 -3.80 -9.11
N SER A 420 7.80 -4.18 -10.33
CA SER A 420 6.44 -3.99 -10.85
C SER A 420 5.43 -4.78 -10.02
N VAL A 421 4.43 -4.10 -9.47
CA VAL A 421 3.32 -4.71 -8.72
C VAL A 421 2.10 -4.99 -9.61
N ARG A 422 2.30 -5.29 -10.89
CA ARG A 422 1.21 -5.62 -11.83
C ARG A 422 0.36 -6.79 -11.32
N GLY A 423 -0.94 -6.72 -11.57
CA GLY A 423 -1.90 -7.67 -11.04
C GLY A 423 -2.14 -7.53 -9.54
N SER A 424 -1.60 -6.49 -8.90
CA SER A 424 -1.81 -6.18 -7.49
C SER A 424 -2.76 -5.01 -7.30
N GLY A 425 -3.25 -4.86 -6.07
CA GLY A 425 -4.07 -3.74 -5.69
C GLY A 425 -4.03 -3.42 -4.21
N SER A 426 -4.78 -2.41 -3.83
CA SER A 426 -4.88 -1.94 -2.46
C SER A 426 -6.29 -1.49 -2.13
N CYS A 427 -6.67 -1.61 -0.86
CA CYS A 427 -7.77 -0.83 -0.30
C CYS A 427 -7.19 0.42 0.35
N VAL A 428 -7.47 1.58 -0.23
CA VAL A 428 -6.98 2.88 0.25
C VAL A 428 -7.71 3.29 1.52
N GLY A 429 -9.03 3.08 1.55
CA GLY A 429 -9.88 3.39 2.68
C GLY A 429 -11.32 3.65 2.27
N VAL A 430 -12.08 4.17 3.23
CA VAL A 430 -13.49 4.53 3.07
C VAL A 430 -13.62 6.04 3.25
N ASP A 431 -14.20 6.74 2.28
CA ASP A 431 -14.40 8.19 2.35
C ASP A 431 -15.57 8.60 3.27
N GLY A 432 -15.82 9.91 3.38
CA GLY A 432 -16.90 10.46 4.19
C GLY A 432 -18.32 10.06 3.76
N GLU A 433 -18.50 9.62 2.51
CA GLU A 433 -19.78 9.15 1.96
C GLU A 433 -19.95 7.63 2.12
N GLY A 434 -18.93 6.93 2.61
CA GLY A 434 -18.93 5.48 2.73
C GLY A 434 -18.45 4.75 1.47
N ASN A 435 -17.93 5.46 0.45
CA ASN A 435 -17.35 4.81 -0.71
C ASN A 435 -16.00 4.21 -0.36
N VAL A 436 -15.78 2.96 -0.78
CA VAL A 436 -14.49 2.28 -0.67
C VAL A 436 -13.66 2.58 -1.90
N TRP A 437 -12.44 3.06 -1.69
CA TRP A 437 -11.48 3.37 -2.74
C TRP A 437 -10.46 2.24 -2.87
N LEU A 438 -10.38 1.63 -4.06
CA LEU A 438 -9.46 0.54 -4.37
C LEU A 438 -8.50 0.96 -5.49
N GLY A 439 -7.19 0.85 -5.25
CA GLY A 439 -6.19 1.05 -6.30
C GLY A 439 -5.77 -0.29 -6.92
N CYS A 440 -5.49 -0.32 -8.22
CA CYS A 440 -4.84 -1.47 -8.85
C CYS A 440 -3.97 -1.08 -10.04
N VAL A 441 -3.05 -1.98 -10.39
CA VAL A 441 -2.14 -1.81 -11.53
C VAL A 441 -2.17 -3.07 -12.38
N VAL A 442 -2.34 -2.91 -13.69
CA VAL A 442 -2.25 -4.00 -14.68
C VAL A 442 -1.25 -3.64 -15.77
N ARG A 443 -0.94 -4.58 -16.68
CA ARG A 443 -0.21 -4.21 -17.89
C ARG A 443 -1.05 -3.23 -18.70
N GLY A 444 -0.40 -2.29 -19.38
CA GLY A 444 -1.05 -1.19 -20.10
C GLY A 444 -2.19 -1.65 -21.02
N LEU A 445 -1.97 -2.72 -21.79
CA LEU A 445 -2.97 -3.27 -22.72
C LEU A 445 -4.25 -3.79 -22.05
N PHE A 446 -4.25 -4.05 -20.74
CA PHE A 446 -5.39 -4.57 -19.99
C PHE A 446 -6.13 -3.49 -19.18
N GLY A 447 -5.73 -2.22 -19.24
CA GLY A 447 -6.41 -1.13 -18.53
C GLY A 447 -7.91 -1.07 -18.88
N GLY A 448 -8.23 -1.08 -20.18
CA GLY A 448 -9.63 -1.09 -20.64
C GLY A 448 -10.41 -2.36 -20.27
N SER A 449 -9.73 -3.49 -20.02
CA SER A 449 -10.40 -4.70 -19.51
C SER A 449 -10.89 -4.50 -18.08
N VAL A 450 -10.14 -3.80 -17.24
CA VAL A 450 -10.56 -3.45 -15.87
C VAL A 450 -11.79 -2.55 -15.93
N ASP A 451 -11.75 -1.50 -16.74
CA ASP A 451 -12.84 -0.53 -16.88
C ASP A 451 -14.16 -1.23 -17.26
N ARG A 452 -14.11 -2.08 -18.29
CA ARG A 452 -15.25 -2.86 -18.75
C ARG A 452 -15.78 -3.82 -17.67
N LEU A 453 -14.89 -4.56 -16.98
CA LEU A 453 -15.31 -5.53 -15.96
C LEU A 453 -15.94 -4.85 -14.74
N VAL A 454 -15.45 -3.67 -14.36
CA VAL A 454 -16.05 -2.85 -13.30
C VAL A 454 -17.45 -2.38 -13.71
N GLU A 455 -17.63 -1.91 -14.95
CA GLU A 455 -18.93 -1.50 -15.48
C GLU A 455 -19.92 -2.67 -15.58
N GLU A 456 -19.49 -3.84 -16.05
CA GLU A 456 -20.28 -5.07 -16.09
C GLU A 456 -20.75 -5.48 -14.68
N ALA A 457 -19.85 -5.46 -13.69
CA ALA A 457 -20.15 -5.84 -12.32
C ALA A 457 -21.16 -4.87 -11.65
N GLY A 458 -21.03 -3.56 -11.94
CA GLY A 458 -21.99 -2.55 -11.53
C GLY A 458 -23.40 -2.83 -12.07
N ARG A 459 -23.51 -3.05 -13.38
CA ARG A 459 -24.79 -3.34 -14.06
C ARG A 459 -25.45 -4.63 -13.57
N GLU A 460 -24.66 -5.68 -13.30
CA GLU A 460 -25.17 -6.94 -12.77
C GLU A 460 -25.82 -6.74 -11.40
N THR A 461 -25.15 -5.99 -10.51
CA THR A 461 -25.66 -5.72 -9.16
C THR A 461 -26.90 -4.82 -9.18
N ASP A 462 -26.97 -3.86 -10.08
CA ASP A 462 -28.15 -3.00 -10.22
C ASP A 462 -29.37 -3.79 -10.75
N ARG A 463 -29.15 -4.76 -11.65
CA ARG A 463 -30.22 -5.68 -12.10
C ARG A 463 -30.74 -6.56 -10.98
N GLU A 464 -29.85 -7.10 -10.14
CA GLU A 464 -30.22 -7.92 -8.97
C GLU A 464 -31.02 -7.13 -7.91
N ARG A 465 -30.94 -5.80 -7.89
CA ARG A 465 -31.70 -4.95 -6.98
C ARG A 465 -33.03 -4.46 -7.54
N GLY A 466 -33.13 -4.36 -8.86
CA GLY A 466 -34.31 -3.83 -9.55
C GLY A 466 -35.37 -4.88 -9.89
N GLY A 467 -35.06 -6.17 -9.74
CA GLY A 467 -36.00 -7.29 -9.85
C GLY A 467 -36.31 -7.86 -8.48
#